data_AF-A0AAW5LVW7-F1
#
_entry.id   AF-A0AAW5LVW7-F1
#
_cell.length_a   1.000
_cell.length_b   1.000
_cell.length_c   1.000
_cell.angle_alpha   90.00
_cell.angle_beta   90.00
_cell.angle_gamma   90.00
#
_symmetry.space_group_name_H-M   'P 1'
#
loop_
_entity.id
_entity.type
_entity.pdbx_description
1 polymer ?
#
loop_
_entity_poly.entity_id
_entity_poly.type
_entity_poly.pdbx_seq_one_letter_code
_entity_poly.pdbx_strand_id
1 'polypeptide(L)'
;MRKTITGIVNFCILLSILVSPLLIIYKIDKLDAKIEQPKIIVYQVDNAGAEIVGTVTDKDIIQSRYIVTVGAYGKFMVTKEQYDQINIGDPIPEFLKGRGS
;
A
#
# COMPACT_ATOMS: atom_id res chain seq x y z
N MET A 1 -15.85 -17.05 -51.76
CA MET A 1 -14.64 -16.58 -51.03
C MET A 1 -14.83 -15.24 -50.33
N ARG A 2 -15.32 -14.17 -50.97
CA ARG A 2 -15.53 -12.87 -50.29
C ARG A 2 -16.56 -12.90 -49.14
N LYS A 3 -17.69 -13.59 -49.32
CA LYS A 3 -18.77 -13.67 -48.31
C LYS A 3 -18.37 -14.41 -47.02
N THR A 4 -17.54 -15.45 -47.13
CA THR A 4 -17.01 -16.19 -45.97
C THR A 4 -16.00 -15.36 -45.18
N ILE A 5 -15.17 -14.57 -45.87
CA ILE A 5 -14.22 -13.65 -45.23
C ILE A 5 -14.97 -12.56 -44.45
N THR A 6 -16.00 -11.96 -45.03
CA THR A 6 -16.82 -10.96 -44.32
C THR A 6 -17.51 -11.53 -43.09
N GLY A 7 -17.99 -12.79 -43.16
CA GLY A 7 -18.57 -13.47 -41.99
C GLY A 7 -17.57 -13.67 -40.86
N ILE A 8 -16.33 -14.05 -41.17
CA ILE A 8 -15.26 -14.22 -40.18
C ILE A 8 -14.89 -12.88 -39.53
N VAL A 9 -14.74 -11.82 -40.32
CA VAL A 9 -14.42 -10.48 -39.80
C VAL A 9 -15.50 -9.98 -38.86
N ASN A 10 -16.78 -10.10 -39.25
CA ASN A 10 -17.90 -9.69 -38.41
C ASN A 10 -17.98 -10.51 -37.12
N PHE A 11 -17.70 -11.81 -37.18
CA PHE A 11 -17.63 -12.67 -35.98
C PHE A 11 -16.52 -12.23 -35.02
N CYS A 12 -15.33 -11.92 -35.52
CA CYS A 12 -14.22 -11.42 -34.69
C CYS A 12 -14.56 -10.07 -34.04
N ILE A 13 -15.25 -9.18 -34.76
CA ILE A 13 -15.70 -7.89 -34.22
C ILE A 13 -16.72 -8.10 -33.10
N LEU A 14 -17.73 -8.96 -33.31
CA LEU A 14 -18.73 -9.28 -32.29
C LEU A 14 -18.10 -9.91 -31.04
N LEU A 15 -17.14 -10.82 -31.23
CA LEU A 15 -16.40 -11.43 -30.12
C LEU A 15 -15.57 -10.40 -29.34
N SER A 16 -14.92 -9.46 -30.03
CA SER A 16 -14.12 -8.41 -29.40
C SER A 16 -14.98 -7.44 -28.58
N ILE A 17 -16.16 -7.07 -29.09
CA ILE A 17 -17.12 -6.22 -28.37
C ILE A 17 -17.66 -6.94 -27.12
N LEU A 18 -17.84 -8.26 -27.17
CA LEU A 18 -18.32 -9.02 -26.01
C LEU A 18 -17.25 -9.19 -24.92
N VAL A 19 -15.99 -9.41 -25.32
CA VAL A 19 -14.90 -9.73 -24.38
C VAL A 19 -14.28 -8.47 -23.76
N SER A 20 -14.23 -7.35 -24.49
CA SER A 20 -13.57 -6.13 -24.01
C SER A 20 -14.14 -5.55 -22.71
N PRO A 21 -15.46 -5.47 -22.46
CA PRO A 21 -16.01 -4.93 -21.22
C PRO A 21 -15.63 -5.80 -20.00
N LEU A 22 -15.63 -7.12 -20.17
CA LEU A 22 -15.24 -8.08 -19.12
C LEU A 22 -13.77 -7.90 -18.72
N LEU A 23 -12.88 -7.70 -19.70
CA LEU A 23 -11.47 -7.45 -19.43
C LEU A 23 -11.22 -6.11 -18.73
N ILE A 24 -12.02 -5.08 -19.02
CA ILE A 24 -11.91 -3.77 -18.38
C ILE A 24 -12.29 -3.88 -16.89
N ILE A 25 -13.43 -4.52 -16.58
CA ILE A 25 -13.89 -4.70 -15.19
C ILE A 25 -12.84 -5.46 -14.38
N TYR A 26 -12.32 -6.59 -14.89
CA TYR A 26 -11.27 -7.36 -14.20
C TYR A 26 -10.00 -6.55 -13.89
N LYS A 27 -9.60 -5.65 -14.79
CA LYS A 27 -8.43 -4.79 -14.59
C LYS A 27 -8.69 -3.70 -13.54
N ILE A 28 -9.91 -3.16 -13.49
CA ILE A 28 -10.30 -2.17 -12.48
C ILE A 28 -10.30 -2.82 -11.10
N ASP A 29 -10.96 -3.97 -10.93
CA ASP A 29 -11.00 -4.68 -9.65
C ASP A 29 -9.58 -5.00 -9.11
N LYS A 30 -8.69 -5.43 -10.00
CA LYS A 30 -7.28 -5.71 -9.66
C LYS A 30 -6.50 -4.46 -9.31
N LEU A 31 -6.85 -3.31 -9.91
CA LEU A 31 -6.22 -2.03 -9.61
C LEU A 31 -6.72 -1.48 -8.27
N ASP A 32 -8.02 -1.57 -8.00
CA ASP A 32 -8.62 -1.17 -6.73
C ASP A 32 -8.04 -1.98 -5.58
N ALA A 33 -7.92 -3.31 -5.74
CA ALA A 33 -7.24 -4.17 -4.76
C ALA A 33 -5.76 -3.79 -4.54
N LYS A 34 -5.10 -3.15 -5.51
CA LYS A 34 -3.71 -2.67 -5.39
C LYS A 34 -3.61 -1.26 -4.83
N ILE A 35 -4.64 -0.44 -4.97
CA ILE A 35 -4.76 0.89 -4.34
C ILE A 35 -5.12 0.74 -2.85
N GLU A 36 -6.01 -0.20 -2.52
CA GLU A 36 -6.35 -0.56 -1.14
C GLU A 36 -5.18 -1.21 -0.38
N GLN A 37 -4.20 -1.74 -1.10
CA GLN A 37 -2.89 -2.06 -0.55
C GLN A 37 -2.06 -0.77 -0.50
N PRO A 38 -1.92 -0.10 0.66
CA PRO A 38 -1.07 1.06 0.73
C PRO A 38 0.33 0.62 0.32
N LYS A 39 0.86 1.33 -0.67
CA LYS A 39 2.23 1.17 -1.15
C LYS A 39 3.15 1.57 0.00
N ILE A 40 3.49 0.62 0.87
CA ILE A 40 4.47 0.83 1.94
C ILE A 40 5.83 0.93 1.24
N ILE A 41 6.29 2.15 1.03
CA ILE A 41 7.68 2.39 0.63
C ILE A 41 8.51 2.23 1.90
N VAL A 42 9.13 1.07 2.08
CA VAL A 42 10.09 0.83 3.16
C VAL A 42 11.40 1.47 2.74
N TYR A 43 11.72 2.62 3.32
CA TYR A 43 13.06 3.21 3.19
C TYR A 43 14.00 2.45 4.10
N GLN A 44 14.91 1.67 3.51
CA GLN A 44 16.02 1.06 4.23
C GLN A 44 17.06 2.16 4.49
N VAL A 45 17.13 2.62 5.74
CA VAL A 45 18.18 3.54 6.22
C VAL A 45 19.36 2.72 6.74
N ASP A 46 20.57 3.14 6.41
CA ASP A 46 21.86 2.50 6.71
C ASP A 46 22.39 2.81 8.12
N ASN A 47 21.49 3.09 9.07
CA ASN A 47 21.82 3.46 10.45
C ASN A 47 22.14 2.25 11.36
N ALA A 48 22.79 1.22 10.81
CA ALA A 48 23.14 0.02 11.57
C ALA A 48 24.05 0.39 12.76
N GLY A 49 23.51 0.35 13.98
CA GLY A 49 24.24 0.59 15.23
C GLY A 49 24.12 1.98 15.85
N ALA A 50 23.33 2.90 15.29
CA ALA A 50 23.02 4.17 15.95
C ALA A 50 21.81 4.00 16.87
N GLU A 51 21.96 4.31 18.17
CA GLU A 51 20.85 4.32 19.11
C GLU A 51 19.78 5.30 18.62
N ILE A 52 18.56 4.81 18.39
CA ILE A 52 17.47 5.65 17.91
C ILE A 52 17.03 6.53 19.08
N VAL A 53 17.50 7.78 19.11
CA VAL A 53 17.13 8.80 20.11
C VAL A 53 16.12 9.73 19.47
N GLY A 54 14.85 9.49 19.74
CA GLY A 54 13.76 10.30 19.22
C GLY A 54 12.52 10.24 20.10
N THR A 55 11.71 11.28 20.04
CA THR A 55 10.39 11.34 20.67
C THR A 55 9.31 11.15 19.63
N VAL A 56 8.17 10.64 20.08
CA VAL A 56 6.96 10.56 19.27
C VAL A 56 6.44 11.98 19.05
N THR A 57 6.35 12.41 17.80
CA THR A 57 5.92 13.77 17.46
C THR A 57 4.47 13.82 16.98
N ASP A 58 3.95 12.70 16.47
CA ASP A 58 2.60 12.67 15.91
C ASP A 58 2.01 11.25 15.91
N LYS A 59 0.68 11.16 15.87
CA LYS A 59 -0.09 9.92 15.85
C LYS A 59 -1.26 10.06 14.87
N ASP A 60 -1.37 9.12 13.95
CA ASP A 60 -2.34 9.17 12.87
C ASP A 60 -3.02 7.80 12.65
N ILE A 61 -4.25 7.83 12.14
CA ILE A 61 -5.02 6.63 11.78
C ILE A 61 -5.45 6.75 10.33
N ILE A 62 -4.79 5.98 9.46
CA ILE A 62 -5.05 5.98 8.02
C ILE A 62 -5.62 4.62 7.64
N GLN A 63 -6.86 4.59 7.14
CA GLN A 63 -7.52 3.36 6.66
C GLN A 63 -7.44 2.20 7.67
N SER A 64 -7.79 2.47 8.93
CA SER A 64 -7.76 1.50 10.04
C SER A 64 -6.37 0.98 10.44
N ARG A 65 -5.29 1.63 9.98
CA ARG A 65 -3.91 1.35 10.41
C ARG A 65 -3.44 2.44 11.35
N TYR A 66 -2.79 2.01 12.42
CA TYR A 66 -2.28 2.90 13.44
C TYR A 66 -0.85 3.28 13.13
N ILE A 67 -0.58 4.57 12.98
CA ILE A 67 0.71 5.12 12.57
C ILE A 67 1.23 6.07 13.65
N VAL A 68 2.48 5.89 14.03
CA VAL A 68 3.19 6.77 14.97
C VAL A 68 4.36 7.41 14.24
N THR A 69 4.50 8.73 14.34
CA THR A 69 5.64 9.46 13.78
C THR A 69 6.67 9.67 14.88
N VAL A 70 7.89 9.21 14.67
CA VAL A 70 9.05 9.49 15.52
C VAL A 70 9.92 10.52 14.80
N GLY A 71 10.11 11.69 15.40
CA GLY A 71 10.67 12.90 14.77
C GLY A 71 11.68 12.67 13.64
N ALA A 72 12.97 12.58 13.95
CA ALA A 72 14.04 12.43 12.97
C ALA A 72 14.05 11.11 12.17
N TYR A 73 13.13 10.17 12.47
CA TYR A 73 13.17 8.79 11.95
C TYR A 73 12.00 8.46 11.01
N GLY A 74 10.87 9.16 11.11
CA GLY A 74 9.72 9.00 10.21
C GLY A 74 8.54 8.26 10.82
N LYS A 75 7.69 7.69 9.96
CA LYS A 75 6.39 7.10 10.32
C LYS A 75 6.47 5.57 10.45
N PHE A 76 5.96 5.04 11.54
CA PHE A 76 5.96 3.61 11.86
C PHE A 76 4.54 3.09 12.01
N MET A 77 4.25 1.96 11.37
CA MET A 77 2.99 1.25 11.57
C MET A 77 3.10 0.36 12.82
N VAL A 78 2.11 0.48 13.70
CA VAL A 78 2.02 -0.24 14.97
C VAL A 78 0.65 -0.92 15.08
N THR A 79 0.52 -1.85 16.03
CA THR A 79 -0.81 -2.40 16.35
C THR A 79 -1.66 -1.37 17.11
N LYS A 80 -2.96 -1.63 17.20
CA LYS A 80 -3.86 -0.77 17.99
C LYS A 80 -3.41 -0.65 19.43
N GLU A 81 -3.06 -1.77 20.04
CA GLU A 81 -2.66 -1.86 21.44
C GLU A 81 -1.38 -1.06 21.69
N GLN A 82 -0.42 -1.16 20.78
CA GLN A 82 0.82 -0.37 20.81
C GLN A 82 0.54 1.12 20.60
N TYR A 83 -0.36 1.47 19.68
CA TYR A 83 -0.75 2.85 19.44
C TYR A 83 -1.40 3.48 20.67
N ASP A 84 -2.30 2.77 21.34
CA ASP A 84 -3.01 3.27 22.52
C ASP A 84 -2.06 3.44 23.73
N GLN A 85 -0.96 2.68 23.79
CA GLN A 85 0.07 2.79 24.82
C GLN A 85 1.06 3.94 24.62
N ILE A 86 1.18 4.48 23.40
CA ILE A 86 2.14 5.52 23.05
C ILE A 86 1.47 6.89 23.12
N ASN A 87 2.10 7.88 23.75
CA ASN A 87 1.68 9.27 23.72
C ASN A 87 2.63 10.15 22.91
N ILE A 88 2.12 11.28 22.44
CA ILE A 88 2.96 12.30 21.81
C ILE A 88 3.86 12.91 22.89
N GLY A 89 5.16 13.00 22.61
CA GLY A 89 6.20 13.41 23.55
C GLY A 89 6.91 12.25 24.24
N ASP A 90 6.37 11.03 24.18
CA ASP A 90 7.02 9.86 24.76
C ASP A 90 8.34 9.55 24.02
N PRO A 91 9.35 9.02 24.73
CA PRO A 91 10.54 8.50 24.07
C PRO A 91 10.16 7.33 23.16
N ILE A 92 10.97 7.09 22.13
CA ILE A 92 10.72 5.97 21.22
C ILE A 92 10.67 4.63 21.98
N PRO A 93 9.60 3.83 21.80
CA PRO A 93 9.48 2.52 22.41
C PRO A 93 10.55 1.53 21.94
N GLU A 94 11.00 0.65 22.84
CA GLU A 94 12.03 -0.36 22.57
C GLU A 94 11.73 -1.22 21.33
N PHE A 95 10.48 -1.60 21.12
CA PHE A 95 10.08 -2.41 19.96
C PHE A 95 10.20 -1.68 18.61
N LEU A 96 10.35 -0.35 18.61
CA LEU A 96 10.67 0.43 17.41
C LEU A 96 12.18 0.66 17.23
N LYS A 97 12.98 0.60 18.32
CA LYS A 97 14.44 0.85 18.28
C LYS A 97 15.25 -0.16 17.46
N GLY A 98 14.70 -1.34 17.14
CA GLY A 98 15.37 -2.39 16.38
C GLY A 98 14.84 -2.67 14.97
N ARG A 99 13.80 -1.95 14.51
CA ARG A 99 13.18 -2.20 13.19
C ARG A 99 13.99 -1.68 11.98
N GLY A 100 15.16 -1.09 12.23
CA GLY A 100 16.09 -0.59 11.21
C GLY A 100 17.41 -1.36 11.11
N SER A 101 17.51 -2.56 11.69
CA SER A 101 18.63 -3.49 11.49
C SER A 101 18.44 -4.38 10.27
#